data_AF-X0UKJ3-F1
#
_entry.id   AF-X0UKJ3-F1
#
_cell.length_a   1.000
_cell.length_b   1.000
_cell.length_c   1.000
_cell.angle_alpha   90.00
_cell.angle_beta   90.00
_cell.angle_gamma   90.00
#
_symmetry.space_group_name_H-M   'P 1'
#
loop_
_entity.id
_entity.type
_entity.pdbx_description
1 polymer ?
#
loop_
_entity_poly.entity_id
_entity_poly.type
_entity_poly.pdbx_seq_one_letter_code
_entity_poly.pdbx_strand_id
1 'polypeptide(L)'
;SIWIMNSDGTGKTQLTTEEDGYCSDPSFSPDGSKIVYNKGFINPGVPFLIKDSTNEIWVMDSDGSDKHMIYTTGDSLYFLHQSAWGKNNKIIFERIQWEKPPEIWI
;
A
#
# COMPACT_ATOMS: atom_id res chain seq x y z
N SER A 1 -6.61 -6.93 -3.89
CA SER A 1 -7.59 -6.69 -2.81
C SER A 1 -7.02 -7.12 -1.48
N ILE A 2 -7.32 -6.38 -0.41
CA ILE A 2 -6.92 -6.69 0.96
C ILE A 2 -8.09 -7.34 1.71
N TRP A 3 -7.76 -8.38 2.47
CA TRP A 3 -8.69 -9.14 3.29
C TRP A 3 -8.14 -9.27 4.70
N ILE A 4 -9.03 -9.30 5.68
CA ILE A 4 -8.74 -9.61 7.07
C ILE A 4 -9.44 -10.91 7.46
N MET A 5 -8.83 -11.68 8.35
CA MET A 5 -9.41 -12.88 8.92
C MET A 5 -8.84 -13.12 10.32
N ASN A 6 -9.53 -13.93 11.10
CA ASN A 6 -9.00 -14.45 12.36
C ASN A 6 -7.76 -15.31 12.12
N SER A 7 -6.88 -15.42 13.12
CA SER A 7 -5.66 -16.23 13.03
C SER A 7 -5.92 -17.73 12.87
N ASP A 8 -7.13 -18.20 13.16
CA ASP A 8 -7.61 -19.56 12.89
C ASP A 8 -8.17 -19.76 11.47
N GLY A 9 -8.16 -18.71 10.64
CA GLY A 9 -8.66 -18.71 9.26
C GLY A 9 -10.15 -18.46 9.11
N THR A 10 -10.90 -18.22 10.19
CA THR A 10 -12.33 -17.87 10.15
C THR A 10 -12.56 -16.35 10.02
N GLY A 11 -13.81 -15.92 9.87
CA GLY A 11 -14.16 -14.49 9.91
C GLY A 11 -13.55 -13.66 8.78
N LYS A 12 -13.50 -14.20 7.56
CA LYS A 12 -12.95 -13.49 6.40
C LYS A 12 -13.82 -12.29 6.03
N THR A 13 -13.22 -11.11 5.96
CA THR A 13 -13.86 -9.86 5.52
C THR A 13 -12.97 -9.16 4.51
N GLN A 14 -13.57 -8.75 3.39
CA GLN A 14 -12.88 -7.97 2.36
C GLN A 14 -12.85 -6.50 2.77
N LEU A 15 -11.66 -5.89 2.81
CA LEU A 15 -11.50 -4.49 3.21
C LEU A 15 -11.41 -3.53 2.03
N THR A 16 -10.98 -4.00 0.84
CA THR A 16 -10.91 -3.20 -0.39
C THR A 16 -11.66 -3.86 -1.53
N THR A 17 -12.29 -3.07 -2.39
CA THR A 17 -13.03 -3.54 -3.58
C THR A 17 -12.21 -3.38 -4.86
N GLU A 18 -12.77 -3.76 -6.00
CA GLU A 18 -12.14 -3.52 -7.31
C GLU A 18 -12.05 -2.02 -7.64
N GLU A 19 -12.98 -1.21 -7.11
CA GLU A 19 -12.98 0.25 -7.27
C GLU A 19 -11.79 0.91 -6.54
N ASP A 20 -11.23 0.23 -5.54
CA ASP A 20 -10.01 0.69 -4.86
C ASP A 20 -8.75 0.47 -5.70
N GLY A 21 -8.82 -0.22 -6.84
CA GLY A 21 -7.66 -0.53 -7.69
C GLY A 21 -6.75 -1.61 -7.09
N TYR A 22 -5.51 -1.67 -7.57
CA TYR A 22 -4.56 -2.68 -7.13
C TYR A 22 -4.00 -2.31 -5.75
N CYS A 23 -4.39 -3.06 -4.72
CA CYS A 23 -3.91 -2.88 -3.35
C CYS A 23 -2.99 -4.04 -2.93
N SER A 24 -1.83 -3.73 -2.35
CA SER A 24 -0.80 -4.69 -1.92
C SER A 24 -0.11 -4.30 -0.61
N ASP A 25 0.72 -5.20 -0.09
CA ASP A 25 1.59 -5.03 1.08
C ASP A 25 0.91 -4.42 2.34
N PRO A 26 -0.23 -4.98 2.81
CA PRO A 26 -0.88 -4.47 4.00
C PRO A 26 -0.06 -4.75 5.27
N SER A 27 -0.05 -3.79 6.20
CA SER A 27 0.56 -3.93 7.51
C SER A 27 -0.25 -3.22 8.59
N PHE A 28 -0.43 -3.86 9.74
CA PHE A 28 -1.11 -3.26 10.89
C PHE A 28 -0.23 -2.24 11.60
N SER A 29 -0.84 -1.19 12.13
CA SER A 29 -0.22 -0.34 13.12
C SER A 29 0.10 -1.13 14.41
N PRO A 30 1.06 -0.69 15.23
CA PRO A 30 1.44 -1.43 16.43
C PRO A 30 0.30 -1.63 17.44
N ASP A 31 -0.66 -0.71 17.47
CA ASP A 31 -1.88 -0.78 18.27
C ASP A 31 -3.02 -1.54 17.58
N GLY A 32 -2.83 -1.98 16.33
CA GLY A 32 -3.81 -2.71 15.53
C GLY A 32 -4.98 -1.89 15.01
N SER A 33 -5.03 -0.57 15.28
CA SER A 33 -6.18 0.28 14.93
C SER A 33 -6.23 0.66 13.45
N LYS A 34 -5.09 0.61 12.75
CA LYS A 34 -4.95 1.05 11.36
C LYS A 34 -4.22 0.03 10.52
N ILE A 35 -4.42 0.11 9.21
CA ILE A 35 -3.71 -0.66 8.19
C ILE A 35 -3.09 0.34 7.22
N VAL A 36 -1.77 0.24 7.01
CA VAL A 36 -1.08 0.88 5.88
C VAL A 36 -0.99 -0.10 4.73
N TYR A 37 -1.13 0.38 3.50
CA TYR A 37 -1.00 -0.44 2.30
C TYR A 37 -0.57 0.39 1.09
N ASN A 38 -0.06 -0.32 0.08
CA ASN A 38 0.26 0.26 -1.22
C ASN A 38 -0.98 0.19 -2.11
N LYS A 39 -1.27 1.27 -2.82
CA LYS A 39 -2.29 1.33 -3.85
C LYS A 39 -1.66 1.78 -5.16
N GLY A 40 -1.99 1.10 -6.24
CA GLY A 40 -1.64 1.54 -7.57
C GLY A 40 -2.70 1.26 -8.61
N PHE A 41 -2.55 1.95 -9.74
CA PHE A 41 -3.35 1.71 -10.93
C PHE A 41 -2.51 0.95 -11.95
N ILE A 42 -3.02 -0.21 -12.36
CA ILE A 42 -2.50 -0.88 -13.55
C ILE A 42 -3.33 -0.34 -14.72
N ASN A 43 -2.74 0.48 -15.58
CA ASN A 43 -3.38 0.86 -16.84
C ASN A 43 -3.42 -0.38 -17.75
N PRO A 44 -4.61 -0.89 -18.12
CA PRO A 44 -4.69 -2.03 -19.02
C PRO A 44 -4.14 -1.63 -20.40
N GLY A 45 -3.03 -2.23 -20.81
CA GLY A 45 -2.41 -1.99 -22.12
C GLY A 45 -1.00 -1.39 -22.08
N VAL A 46 -0.52 -0.95 -20.91
CA VAL A 46 0.90 -0.69 -20.71
C VAL A 46 1.59 -1.94 -20.17
N PRO A 47 2.75 -2.36 -20.71
CA PRO A 47 3.58 -3.35 -20.05
C PRO A 47 3.82 -2.91 -18.59
N PHE A 48 4.03 -3.86 -17.67
CA PHE A 48 4.34 -3.63 -16.24
C PHE A 48 5.47 -2.62 -15.96
N LEU A 49 6.13 -2.14 -17.01
CA LEU A 49 7.17 -1.15 -17.01
C LEU A 49 6.59 0.16 -17.58
N ILE A 50 6.38 1.09 -16.65
CA ILE A 50 6.54 2.54 -16.83
C ILE A 50 5.27 3.32 -17.24
N LYS A 51 5.01 4.33 -16.39
CA LYS A 51 4.53 5.70 -16.70
C LYS A 51 3.19 6.15 -16.12
N ASP A 52 2.28 5.25 -15.76
CA ASP A 52 0.99 5.66 -15.16
C ASP A 52 0.63 4.90 -13.88
N SER A 53 1.52 4.03 -13.39
CA SER A 53 1.34 3.43 -12.06
C SER A 53 1.64 4.49 -11.01
N THR A 54 0.61 5.16 -10.49
CA THR A 54 0.78 5.82 -9.21
C THR A 54 1.06 4.72 -8.18
N ASN A 55 2.12 4.89 -7.39
CA ASN A 55 2.38 4.06 -6.24
C ASN A 55 2.12 4.95 -5.03
N GLU A 56 0.96 4.74 -4.44
CA GLU A 56 0.42 5.55 -3.37
C GLU A 56 0.50 4.76 -2.07
N ILE A 57 0.83 5.43 -0.97
CA ILE A 57 0.68 4.87 0.38
C ILE A 57 -0.66 5.36 0.90
N TRP A 58 -1.49 4.41 1.28
CA TRP A 58 -2.82 4.66 1.85
C TRP A 58 -2.88 4.10 3.27
N VAL A 59 -3.76 4.70 4.06
CA VAL A 59 -4.11 4.23 5.38
C VAL A 59 -5.63 4.07 5.46
N MET A 60 -6.06 3.04 6.18
CA MET A 60 -7.45 2.84 6.57
C MET A 60 -7.52 2.36 8.02
N ASP A 61 -8.68 2.50 8.65
CA ASP A 61 -8.94 1.86 9.94
C ASP A 61 -8.99 0.33 9.75
N SER A 62 -8.74 -0.43 10.82
CA SER A 62 -8.65 -1.89 10.77
C SER A 62 -9.95 -2.59 10.33
N ASP A 63 -11.08 -1.89 10.40
CA ASP A 63 -12.38 -2.34 9.89
C ASP A 63 -12.59 -2.04 8.39
N GLY A 64 -11.62 -1.38 7.75
CA GLY A 64 -11.66 -0.96 6.36
C GLY A 64 -12.31 0.40 6.12
N SER A 65 -12.72 1.12 7.15
CA SER A 65 -13.23 2.48 7.04
C SER A 65 -12.10 3.53 6.95
N ASP A 66 -12.46 4.79 6.72
CA ASP A 66 -11.53 5.93 6.66
C ASP A 66 -10.33 5.73 5.71
N LYS A 67 -10.57 5.16 4.52
CA LYS A 67 -9.53 5.01 3.50
C LYS A 67 -9.10 6.37 2.97
N HIS A 68 -7.83 6.72 3.11
CA HIS A 68 -7.27 7.93 2.52
C HIS A 68 -5.80 7.78 2.15
N MET A 69 -5.40 8.50 1.10
CA MET A 69 -4.02 8.58 0.67
C MET A 69 -3.23 9.45 1.66
N ILE A 70 -2.04 9.00 2.03
CA ILE A 70 -1.11 9.77 2.87
C ILE A 70 0.17 10.17 2.12
N TYR A 71 0.52 9.45 1.04
CA TYR A 71 1.69 9.78 0.24
C TYR A 71 1.58 9.28 -1.20
N THR A 72 2.15 10.04 -2.14
CA THR A 72 2.36 9.64 -3.53
C THR A 72 3.66 10.25 -4.03
N THR A 73 4.33 9.57 -4.94
CA THR A 73 5.54 10.11 -5.60
C THR A 73 5.19 11.23 -6.56
N GLY A 74 3.96 11.25 -7.11
CA GLY A 74 3.56 12.15 -8.20
C GLY A 74 4.37 11.96 -9.49
N ASP A 75 5.24 10.95 -9.52
CA ASP A 75 6.20 10.67 -10.57
C ASP A 75 6.30 9.16 -10.76
N SER A 76 5.92 8.74 -11.96
CA SER A 76 5.83 7.36 -12.41
C SER A 76 7.17 6.68 -12.65
N LEU A 77 8.29 7.40 -12.46
CA LEU A 77 9.63 6.81 -12.40
C LEU A 77 9.95 6.17 -11.05
N TYR A 78 9.09 6.37 -10.04
CA TYR A 78 9.27 5.83 -8.70
C TYR A 78 8.24 4.76 -8.34
N PHE A 79 8.72 3.73 -7.65
CA PHE A 79 7.93 2.67 -7.07
C PHE A 79 8.02 2.73 -5.54
N LEU A 80 6.87 2.59 -4.90
CA LEU A 80 6.77 2.40 -3.45
C LEU A 80 6.41 0.95 -3.20
N HIS A 81 7.11 0.30 -2.29
CA HIS A 81 6.93 -1.12 -2.00
C HIS A 81 7.11 -1.42 -0.51
N GLN A 82 6.47 -2.49 -0.03
CA GLN A 82 6.63 -2.99 1.34
C GLN A 82 6.38 -1.94 2.44
N SER A 83 5.29 -1.16 2.30
CA SER A 83 4.93 -0.21 3.34
C SER A 83 4.58 -0.97 4.63
N ALA A 84 5.22 -0.59 5.73
CA ALA A 84 5.00 -1.20 7.02
C ALA A 84 5.06 -0.16 8.14
N TRP A 85 4.26 -0.36 9.18
CA TRP A 85 4.40 0.44 10.38
C TRP A 85 5.72 0.12 11.09
N GLY A 86 6.49 1.17 11.34
CA GLY A 86 7.67 1.17 12.19
C GLY A 86 7.35 1.58 13.63
N LYS A 87 8.40 1.76 14.42
CA LYS A 87 8.28 2.22 15.81
C LYS A 87 7.78 3.68 15.87
N ASN A 88 7.08 4.03 16.95
CA ASN A 88 6.64 5.39 17.25
C ASN A 88 5.79 6.04 16.13
N ASN A 89 4.84 5.28 15.56
CA ASN A 89 3.94 5.73 14.49
C ASN A 89 4.65 6.22 13.22
N LYS A 90 5.84 5.68 12.94
CA LYS A 90 6.50 5.87 11.65
C LYS A 90 6.05 4.82 10.65
N ILE A 91 6.19 5.10 9.36
CA ILE A 91 5.98 4.15 8.27
C ILE A 91 7.31 4.00 7.54
N ILE A 92 7.75 2.76 7.36
CA ILE A 92 8.92 2.42 6.55
C ILE A 92 8.40 1.92 5.22
N PHE A 93 9.02 2.38 4.13
CA PHE A 93 8.72 1.90 2.79
C PHE A 93 9.98 1.98 1.93
N GLU A 94 10.06 1.12 0.93
CA GLU A 94 11.10 1.21 -0.09
C GLU A 94 10.67 2.20 -1.16
N ARG A 95 11.57 3.12 -1.52
CA ARG A 95 11.40 4.00 -2.67
C ARG A 95 12.43 3.63 -3.72
N ILE A 96 11.96 3.15 -4.86
CA ILE A 96 12.81 2.65 -5.93
C ILE A 96 12.64 3.56 -7.14
N GLN A 97 13.73 4.12 -7.65
CA GLN A 97 13.72 4.82 -8.93
C GLN A 97 14.16 3.87 -10.03
N TRP A 98 13.47 3.88 -11.18
CA TRP A 98 13.89 3.12 -12.36
C TRP A 98 15.36 3.42 -12.71
N GLU A 99 16.13 2.37 -13.00
CA GLU A 99 17.58 2.42 -13.32
C GLU A 99 18.51 2.97 -12.23
N LYS A 100 18.03 3.11 -10.99
CA LYS A 100 18.87 3.45 -9.81
C LYS A 100 18.76 2.39 -8.71
N PRO A 101 19.79 2.27 -7.84
CA PRO A 101 19.68 1.45 -6.64
C PRO A 101 18.52 1.92 -5.73
N PRO A 102 17.86 1.00 -5.01
CA PRO A 102 16.74 1.33 -4.13
C PRO A 102 17.19 2.17 -2.91
N GLU A 103 16.34 3.08 -2.45
CA GLU A 103 16.56 3.92 -1.28
C GLU A 103 15.56 3.58 -0.17
N ILE A 104 16.04 3.47 1.08
CA ILE A 104 15.18 3.26 2.27
C ILE A 104 14.91 4.60 2.91
N TRP A 105 13.62 4.95 3.06
CA TRP A 105 13.18 6.18 3.71
C TRP A 105 12.45 5.83 5.03
N ILE A 106 12.72 6.59 6.11
CA ILE A 106 12.20 6.38 7.49
C ILE A 106 11.48 7.64 7.99
#